data_AF-A0A059X4U6-F1
#
_entry.id   AF-A0A059X4U6-F1
#
_cell.length_a   1.000
_cell.length_b   1.000
_cell.length_c   1.000
_cell.angle_alpha   90.00
_cell.angle_beta   90.00
_cell.angle_gamma   90.00
#
_symmetry.space_group_name_H-M   'P 1'
#
loop_
_entity.id
_entity.type
_entity.pdbx_description
1 polymer ?
#
loop_
_entity_poly.entity_id
_entity_poly.type
_entity_poly.pdbx_seq_one_letter_code
_entity_poly.pdbx_strand_id
1 'polypeptide(L)'
;MDHSNHPHAERAGLWYGLLGVLSFSLTLPATRVAVAYLDPTVVGLGRALVAAVLAAVLLKATRQRLPTRVELHSLAIVACGVILGFPFLSAWALRQVPAAHGAIVIGLLPLATAFAAAVRVGERPSWQFWLASVAGSAIVIVFALVS
;
A
#
# COMPACT_ATOMS: atom_id res chain seq x y z
N MET A 1 -21.38 -28.41 -1.57
CA MET A 1 -20.84 -27.08 -1.23
C MET A 1 -19.98 -27.29 0.00
N ASP A 2 -18.69 -27.55 -0.23
CA ASP A 2 -17.74 -27.99 0.80
C ASP A 2 -17.08 -26.75 1.43
N HIS A 3 -17.47 -26.44 2.67
CA HIS A 3 -16.82 -25.42 3.50
C HIS A 3 -15.68 -26.08 4.28
N SER A 4 -14.58 -26.42 3.59
CA SER A 4 -13.34 -26.81 4.24
C SER A 4 -12.70 -25.57 4.90
N ASN A 5 -13.10 -25.34 6.15
CA ASN A 5 -12.43 -24.41 7.06
C ASN A 5 -10.97 -24.85 7.23
N HIS A 6 -10.06 -24.14 6.57
CA HIS A 6 -8.61 -24.27 6.80
C HIS A 6 -8.16 -23.20 7.81
N PRO A 7 -8.20 -23.45 9.14
CA PRO A 7 -7.77 -22.48 10.15
C PRO A 7 -6.31 -22.03 9.98
N HIS A 8 -5.48 -22.82 9.28
CA HIS A 8 -4.12 -22.46 8.91
C HIS A 8 -4.05 -21.34 7.85
N ALA A 9 -4.98 -21.30 6.90
CA ALA A 9 -5.01 -20.27 5.86
C ALA A 9 -5.42 -18.91 6.44
N GLU A 10 -6.38 -18.90 7.37
CA GLU A 10 -6.83 -17.69 8.06
C GLU A 10 -5.74 -17.12 8.99
N ARG A 11 -5.05 -17.99 9.76
CA ARG A 11 -3.89 -17.59 10.58
C ARG A 11 -2.71 -17.10 9.74
N ALA A 12 -2.45 -17.72 8.59
CA ALA A 12 -1.42 -17.26 7.67
C ALA A 12 -1.78 -15.88 7.09
N GLY A 13 -3.05 -15.65 6.72
CA GLY A 13 -3.54 -14.34 6.28
C GLY A 13 -3.33 -13.24 7.32
N LEU A 14 -3.63 -13.52 8.59
CA LEU A 14 -3.36 -12.59 9.71
C LEU A 14 -1.88 -12.29 9.88
N TRP A 15 -1.00 -13.30 9.78
CA TRP A 15 0.45 -13.10 9.85
C TRP A 15 0.99 -12.27 8.70
N TYR A 16 0.56 -12.54 7.46
CA TYR A 16 0.94 -11.75 6.30
C TYR A 16 0.41 -10.31 6.41
N GLY A 17 -0.81 -10.14 6.94
CA GLY A 17 -1.37 -8.82 7.25
C GLY A 17 -0.52 -8.06 8.27
N LEU A 18 -0.14 -8.69 9.38
CA LEU A 18 0.71 -8.09 10.40
C LEU A 18 2.09 -7.70 9.86
N LEU A 19 2.72 -8.58 9.08
CA LEU A 19 3.99 -8.28 8.40
C LEU A 19 3.86 -7.09 7.45
N GLY A 20 2.74 -7.01 6.71
CA GLY A 20 2.43 -5.87 5.85
C GLY A 20 2.30 -4.57 6.65
N VAL A 21 1.55 -4.59 7.76
CA VAL A 21 1.38 -3.43 8.67
C VAL A 21 2.73 -2.98 9.23
N LEU A 22 3.54 -3.90 9.78
CA LEU A 22 4.85 -3.57 10.34
C LEU A 22 5.78 -2.96 9.28
N SER A 23 5.80 -3.54 8.08
CA SER A 23 6.61 -3.05 6.96
C SER A 23 6.19 -1.64 6.54
N PHE A 24 4.88 -1.38 6.45
CA PHE A 24 4.34 -0.06 6.11
C PHE A 24 4.61 0.97 7.21
N SER A 25 4.37 0.63 8.48
CA SER A 25 4.61 1.51 9.62
C SER A 25 6.07 1.92 9.75
N LEU A 26 7.01 1.01 9.45
CA LEU A 26 8.44 1.29 9.50
C LEU A 26 8.93 2.13 8.31
N THR A 27 8.18 2.15 7.19
CA THR A 27 8.60 2.82 5.96
C THR A 27 8.77 4.33 6.16
N LEU A 28 7.83 5.01 6.84
CA LEU A 28 7.90 6.45 7.10
C LEU A 28 9.12 6.86 7.96
N PRO A 29 9.36 6.28 9.15
CA PRO A 29 10.54 6.62 9.96
C PRO A 29 11.84 6.24 9.24
N ALA A 30 11.92 5.08 8.57
CA ALA A 30 13.10 4.70 7.80
C ALA A 30 13.39 5.69 6.66
N THR A 31 12.34 6.12 5.94
CA THR A 31 12.47 7.12 4.87
C THR A 31 12.91 8.47 5.42
N ARG A 32 12.37 8.89 6.59
CA ARG A 32 12.75 10.14 7.26
C ARG A 32 14.24 10.16 7.64
N VAL A 33 14.75 9.04 8.14
CA VAL A 33 16.19 8.88 8.41
C VAL A 33 16.98 8.90 7.10
N ALA A 34 16.53 8.17 6.08
CA ALA A 34 17.24 8.09 4.80
C ALA A 34 17.37 9.45 4.11
N VAL A 35 16.30 10.26 4.04
CA VAL A 35 16.35 11.59 3.42
C VAL A 35 17.15 12.62 4.23
N ALA A 36 17.48 12.33 5.49
CA ALA A 36 18.39 13.18 6.27
C ALA A 36 19.86 13.03 5.79
N TYR A 37 20.20 11.91 5.14
CA TYR A 37 21.56 11.61 4.68
C TYR A 37 21.68 11.50 3.14
N LEU A 38 20.56 11.36 2.42
CA LEU A 38 20.50 11.15 0.98
C LEU A 38 19.48 12.09 0.33
N ASP A 39 19.72 12.46 -0.94
CA ASP A 39 18.75 13.25 -1.70
C ASP A 39 17.40 12.50 -1.83
N PRO A 40 16.24 13.17 -1.63
CA PRO A 40 14.93 12.55 -1.73
C PRO A 40 14.67 11.82 -3.05
N THR A 41 15.25 12.29 -4.15
CA THR A 41 15.14 11.63 -5.46
C THR A 41 15.86 10.29 -5.48
N VAL A 42 17.03 10.20 -4.83
CA VAL A 42 17.81 8.96 -4.70
C VAL A 42 17.12 7.98 -3.77
N VAL A 43 16.53 8.44 -2.66
CA VAL A 43 15.77 7.58 -1.75
C VAL A 43 14.51 7.04 -2.44
N GLY A 44 13.79 7.89 -3.17
CA GLY A 44 12.58 7.53 -3.90
C GLY A 44 12.81 6.60 -5.07
N LEU A 45 13.69 6.97 -6.00
CA LEU A 45 14.01 6.17 -7.20
C LEU A 45 14.86 4.96 -6.84
N GLY A 46 15.83 5.11 -5.94
CA GLY A 46 16.73 4.04 -5.53
C GLY A 46 16.00 2.87 -4.88
N ARG A 47 15.05 3.12 -3.96
CA ARG A 47 14.26 2.03 -3.35
C ARG A 47 13.40 1.31 -4.39
N ALA A 48 12.84 2.03 -5.36
CA ALA A 48 12.04 1.43 -6.44
C ALA A 48 12.91 0.55 -7.35
N LEU A 49 14.13 0.99 -7.64
CA LEU A 49 15.11 0.25 -8.44
C LEU A 49 15.58 -1.02 -7.70
N VAL A 50 15.88 -0.93 -6.41
CA VAL A 50 16.23 -2.10 -5.58
C VAL A 50 15.07 -3.10 -5.54
N ALA A 51 13.84 -2.62 -5.32
CA ALA A 51 12.66 -3.49 -5.34
C ALA A 51 12.46 -4.17 -6.71
N ALA A 52 12.66 -3.43 -7.81
CA ALA A 52 12.57 -3.98 -9.16
C ALA A 52 13.63 -5.05 -9.43
N VAL A 53 14.88 -4.83 -8.99
CA VAL A 53 15.96 -5.81 -9.12
C VAL A 53 15.67 -7.07 -8.29
N LEU A 54 15.25 -6.92 -7.03
CA LEU A 54 14.88 -8.05 -6.19
C LEU A 54 13.71 -8.84 -6.79
N ALA A 55 12.68 -8.15 -7.28
CA ALA A 55 11.56 -8.79 -7.97
C ALA A 55 12.03 -9.54 -9.24
N ALA A 56 12.92 -8.94 -10.04
CA ALA A 56 13.47 -9.60 -11.23
C ALA A 56 14.30 -10.85 -10.88
N VAL A 57 15.13 -10.79 -9.83
CA VAL A 57 15.89 -11.94 -9.32
C VAL A 57 14.92 -13.04 -8.85
N LEU A 58 13.88 -12.69 -8.10
CA LEU A 58 12.91 -13.66 -7.60
C LEU A 58 12.12 -14.32 -8.74
N LEU A 59 11.66 -13.54 -9.73
CA LEU A 59 10.97 -14.06 -10.93
C LEU A 59 11.87 -15.01 -11.72
N LYS A 60 13.16 -14.68 -11.87
CA LYS A 60 14.15 -15.54 -12.52
C LYS A 60 14.40 -16.83 -11.71
N ALA A 61 14.55 -16.73 -10.40
CA ALA A 61 14.80 -17.87 -9.51
C ALA A 61 13.59 -18.83 -9.47
N THR A 62 12.38 -18.29 -9.45
CA THR A 62 11.12 -19.06 -9.47
C THR A 62 10.69 -19.50 -10.87
N ARG A 63 11.47 -19.15 -11.91
CA ARG A 63 11.20 -19.43 -13.34
C ARG A 63 9.77 -19.10 -13.76
N GLN A 64 9.26 -17.97 -13.30
CA GLN A 64 7.91 -17.54 -13.62
C GLN A 64 7.77 -17.27 -15.12
N ARG A 65 6.58 -17.58 -15.66
CA ARG A 65 6.28 -17.37 -17.08
C ARG A 65 6.34 -15.87 -17.38
N LEU A 66 6.92 -15.51 -18.52
CA LEU A 66 6.91 -14.11 -18.97
C LEU A 66 5.45 -13.65 -19.14
N PRO A 67 5.12 -12.44 -18.66
CA PRO A 67 3.75 -11.94 -18.71
C PRO A 67 3.26 -11.85 -20.16
N THR A 68 2.01 -12.21 -20.37
CA THR A 68 1.30 -12.05 -21.63
C THR A 68 1.09 -10.57 -21.96
N ARG A 69 0.82 -10.24 -23.23
CA ARG A 69 0.59 -8.84 -23.65
C ARG A 69 -0.54 -8.14 -22.88
N VAL A 70 -1.55 -8.90 -22.46
CA VAL A 70 -2.67 -8.40 -21.66
C VAL A 70 -2.21 -8.04 -20.23
N GLU A 71 -1.39 -8.88 -19.62
CA GLU A 71 -0.80 -8.63 -18.29
C GLU A 71 0.17 -7.45 -18.34
N LEU A 72 0.96 -7.32 -19.40
CA LEU A 72 1.83 -6.17 -19.64
C LEU A 72 1.05 -4.85 -19.76
N HIS A 73 -0.09 -4.86 -20.45
CA HIS A 73 -0.96 -3.69 -20.55
C HIS A 73 -1.55 -3.31 -19.19
N SER A 74 -2.04 -4.29 -18.42
CA SER A 74 -2.54 -4.04 -17.06
C SER A 74 -1.43 -3.52 -16.13
N LEU A 75 -0.23 -4.10 -16.21
CA LEU A 75 0.93 -3.66 -15.45
C LEU A 75 1.33 -2.23 -15.82
N ALA A 76 1.29 -1.87 -17.10
CA ALA A 76 1.58 -0.50 -17.55
C ALA A 76 0.56 0.50 -17.00
N ILE A 77 -0.74 0.17 -16.99
CA ILE A 77 -1.78 1.02 -16.39
C ILE A 77 -1.51 1.23 -14.90
N VAL A 78 -1.23 0.14 -14.15
CA VAL A 78 -0.96 0.22 -12.72
C VAL A 78 0.31 1.03 -12.44
N ALA A 79 1.39 0.78 -13.20
CA ALA A 79 2.65 1.50 -13.06
C ALA A 79 2.47 3.01 -13.35
N CYS A 80 1.76 3.38 -14.42
CA CYS A 80 1.42 4.77 -14.72
C CYS A 80 0.58 5.39 -13.59
N GLY A 81 -0.41 4.68 -13.06
CA GLY A 81 -1.23 5.17 -11.95
C GLY A 81 -0.43 5.42 -10.68
N VAL A 82 0.48 4.51 -10.32
CA VAL A 82 1.27 4.60 -9.09
C VAL A 82 2.44 5.59 -9.20
N ILE A 83 3.12 5.64 -10.34
CA ILE A 83 4.32 6.47 -10.54
C ILE A 83 3.99 7.88 -10.99
N LEU A 84 2.92 8.06 -11.77
CA LEU A 84 2.53 9.37 -12.31
C LEU A 84 1.24 9.87 -11.68
N GLY A 85 0.18 9.06 -11.70
CA GLY A 85 -1.15 9.47 -11.26
C GLY A 85 -1.18 9.91 -9.80
N PHE A 86 -0.82 9.01 -8.88
CA PHE A 86 -0.83 9.29 -7.45
C PHE A 86 0.04 10.49 -7.07
N PRO A 87 1.36 10.54 -7.37
CA PRO A 87 2.19 11.67 -6.96
C PRO A 87 1.79 12.99 -7.65
N PHE A 88 1.29 12.96 -8.90
CA PHE A 88 0.80 14.17 -9.56
C PHE A 88 -0.48 14.72 -8.90
N LEU A 89 -1.49 13.87 -8.70
CA LEU A 89 -2.74 14.24 -8.03
C LEU A 89 -2.49 14.65 -6.58
N SER A 90 -1.61 13.96 -5.86
CA SER A 90 -1.21 14.31 -4.49
C SER A 90 -0.47 15.64 -4.43
N ALA A 91 0.48 15.91 -5.34
CA ALA A 91 1.18 17.19 -5.40
C ALA A 91 0.22 18.34 -5.74
N TRP A 92 -0.75 18.11 -6.62
CA TRP A 92 -1.77 19.09 -6.97
C TRP A 92 -2.75 19.36 -5.82
N ALA A 93 -3.17 18.32 -5.09
CA ALA A 93 -4.02 18.44 -3.91
C ALA A 93 -3.30 19.18 -2.76
N LEU A 94 -2.03 18.86 -2.50
CA LEU A 94 -1.23 19.51 -1.46
C LEU A 94 -0.95 20.99 -1.75
N ARG A 95 -1.01 21.43 -3.02
CA ARG A 95 -0.94 22.86 -3.36
C ARG A 95 -2.20 23.64 -2.96
N GLN A 96 -3.34 22.99 -2.80
CA GLN A 96 -4.62 23.66 -2.56
C GLN A 96 -5.12 23.52 -1.11
N VAL A 97 -4.48 22.68 -0.30
CA VAL A 97 -4.98 22.32 1.04
C VAL A 97 -3.90 22.49 2.11
N PRO A 98 -4.19 23.11 3.27
CA PRO A 98 -3.25 23.24 4.39
C PRO A 98 -2.74 21.87 4.90
N ALA A 99 -1.45 21.81 5.29
CA ALA A 99 -0.72 20.59 5.65
C ALA A 99 -1.42 19.69 6.70
N ALA A 100 -2.24 20.27 7.59
CA ALA A 100 -3.02 19.53 8.59
C ALA A 100 -4.00 18.49 7.99
N HIS A 101 -4.49 18.69 6.77
CA HIS A 101 -5.36 17.70 6.11
C HIS A 101 -4.58 16.58 5.43
N GLY A 102 -3.28 16.74 5.15
CA GLY A 102 -2.46 15.73 4.50
C GLY A 102 -2.36 14.44 5.33
N ALA A 103 -2.27 14.57 6.65
CA ALA A 103 -2.26 13.43 7.56
C ALA A 103 -3.60 12.68 7.59
N ILE A 104 -4.72 13.40 7.46
CA ILE A 104 -6.06 12.81 7.36
C ILE A 104 -6.21 12.02 6.05
N VAL A 105 -5.72 12.57 4.93
CA VAL A 105 -5.75 11.89 3.62
C VAL A 105 -4.93 10.60 3.66
N ILE A 106 -3.74 10.62 4.26
CA ILE A 106 -2.90 9.42 4.42
C ILE A 106 -3.57 8.39 5.34
N GLY A 107 -4.24 8.83 6.40
CA GLY A 107 -4.98 7.94 7.31
C GLY A 107 -6.23 7.32 6.70
N LEU A 108 -6.90 8.03 5.78
CA LEU A 108 -8.08 7.54 5.06
C LEU A 108 -7.73 6.69 3.83
N LEU A 109 -6.54 6.83 3.27
CA LEU A 109 -6.13 6.12 2.05
C LEU A 109 -6.24 4.59 2.16
N PRO A 110 -5.79 3.94 3.25
CA PRO A 110 -5.95 2.50 3.43
C PRO A 110 -7.43 2.09 3.46
N LEU A 111 -8.28 2.87 4.12
CA LEU A 111 -9.73 2.63 4.18
C LEU A 111 -10.38 2.79 2.80
N ALA A 112 -10.02 3.84 2.06
CA ALA A 112 -10.48 4.06 0.69
C ALA A 112 -10.00 2.95 -0.26
N THR A 113 -8.78 2.46 -0.08
CA THR A 113 -8.22 1.33 -0.85
C THR A 113 -8.95 0.04 -0.56
N ALA A 114 -9.21 -0.25 0.73
CA ALA A 114 -10.00 -1.41 1.14
C ALA A 114 -11.44 -1.35 0.61
N PHE A 115 -12.07 -0.18 0.66
CA PHE A 115 -13.41 0.03 0.09
C PHE A 115 -13.41 -0.17 -1.43
N ALA A 116 -12.47 0.44 -2.15
CA ALA A 116 -12.36 0.27 -3.60
C ALA A 116 -12.07 -1.18 -4.00
N ALA A 117 -11.27 -1.91 -3.21
CA ALA A 117 -11.00 -3.33 -3.41
C ALA A 117 -12.28 -4.16 -3.19
N ALA A 118 -13.03 -3.92 -2.12
CA ALA A 118 -14.30 -4.60 -1.84
C ALA A 118 -15.32 -4.37 -2.98
N VAL A 119 -15.43 -3.15 -3.49
CA VAL A 119 -16.34 -2.82 -4.61
C VAL A 119 -15.88 -3.45 -5.93
N ARG A 120 -14.58 -3.44 -6.25
CA ARG A 120 -14.07 -3.98 -7.52
C ARG A 120 -14.00 -5.51 -7.58
N VAL A 121 -13.63 -6.15 -6.48
CA VAL A 121 -13.40 -7.62 -6.43
C VAL A 121 -14.68 -8.34 -5.99
N GLY A 122 -15.67 -7.64 -5.43
CA GLY A 122 -16.93 -8.22 -4.96
C GLY A 122 -16.78 -9.01 -3.66
N GLU A 123 -15.60 -8.97 -3.05
CA GLU A 123 -15.38 -9.52 -1.71
C GLU A 123 -16.27 -8.77 -0.72
N ARG A 124 -16.93 -9.52 0.18
CA ARG A 124 -17.75 -8.98 1.27
C ARG A 124 -16.96 -9.07 2.56
N PRO A 125 -16.20 -8.04 2.95
CA PRO A 125 -15.40 -8.09 4.16
C PRO A 125 -16.30 -8.28 5.38
N SER A 126 -15.82 -9.02 6.38
CA SER A 126 -16.59 -9.28 7.59
C SER A 126 -16.87 -7.98 8.37
N TRP A 127 -17.92 -7.99 9.18
CA TRP A 127 -18.24 -6.84 10.06
C TRP A 127 -17.08 -6.46 10.99
N GLN A 128 -16.32 -7.45 11.47
CA GLN A 128 -15.15 -7.26 12.32
C GLN A 128 -14.02 -6.51 11.58
N PHE A 129 -13.84 -6.74 10.28
CA PHE A 129 -12.87 -6.02 9.46
C PHE A 129 -13.22 -4.52 9.36
N TRP A 130 -14.50 -4.21 9.18
CA TRP A 130 -14.96 -2.81 9.13
C TRP A 130 -14.75 -2.12 10.47
N LEU A 131 -15.09 -2.78 11.58
CA LEU A 131 -14.83 -2.29 12.94
C LEU A 131 -13.34 -1.99 13.17
N ALA A 132 -12.46 -2.94 12.83
CA ALA A 132 -11.03 -2.76 12.96
C ALA A 132 -10.49 -1.63 12.05
N SER A 133 -11.00 -1.53 10.82
CA SER A 133 -10.60 -0.50 9.85
C SER A 133 -11.03 0.90 10.28
N VAL A 134 -12.24 1.04 10.82
CA VAL A 134 -12.75 2.31 11.38
C VAL A 134 -11.97 2.67 12.64
N ALA A 135 -11.75 1.73 13.56
CA ALA A 135 -10.96 1.96 14.77
C ALA A 135 -9.52 2.39 14.45
N GLY A 136 -8.86 1.68 13.52
CA GLY A 136 -7.52 2.04 13.06
C GLY A 136 -7.47 3.43 12.41
N SER A 137 -8.44 3.75 11.55
CA SER A 137 -8.53 5.08 10.92
C SER A 137 -8.75 6.19 11.96
N ALA A 138 -9.60 5.94 12.96
CA ALA A 138 -9.84 6.90 14.05
C ALA A 138 -8.58 7.16 14.87
N ILE A 139 -7.80 6.12 15.21
CA ILE A 139 -6.53 6.27 15.92
C ILE A 139 -5.55 7.14 15.12
N VAL A 140 -5.43 6.91 13.81
CA VAL A 140 -4.55 7.72 12.94
C VAL A 140 -5.00 9.18 12.88
N ILE A 141 -6.31 9.43 12.76
CA ILE A 141 -6.86 10.79 12.76
C ILE A 141 -6.58 11.48 14.10
N VAL A 142 -6.81 10.81 15.22
CA VAL A 142 -6.54 11.38 16.56
C VAL A 142 -5.05 11.70 16.72
N PHE A 143 -4.16 10.77 16.35
CA PHE A 143 -2.71 11.02 16.38
C PHE A 143 -2.35 12.25 15.54
N ALA A 144 -2.85 12.34 14.31
CA ALA A 144 -2.59 13.45 13.40
C ALA A 144 -3.11 14.80 13.90
N LEU A 145 -4.20 14.82 14.67
CA LEU A 145 -4.75 16.04 15.27
C LEU A 145 -3.98 16.49 16.53
N VAL A 146 -3.31 15.55 17.20
CA VAL A 146 -2.55 15.81 18.43
C VAL A 146 -1.07 16.11 18.13
N SER A 147 -0.53 15.65 17.01
CA SER A 147 0.87 15.83 16.56
C SER A 147 1.07 17.08 15.71
#